data_AF-A0AAW2EFS3-F1
#
_entry.id   AF-A0AAW2EFS3-F1
#
_cell.length_a   1.000
_cell.length_b   1.000
_cell.length_c   1.000
_cell.angle_alpha   90.00
_cell.angle_beta   90.00
_cell.angle_gamma   90.00
#
_symmetry.space_group_name_H-M   'P 1'
#
loop_
_entity.id
_entity.type
_entity.pdbx_description
1 polymer ?
#
loop_
_entity_poly.entity_id
_entity_poly.type
_entity_poly.pdbx_seq_one_letter_code
_entity_poly.pdbx_strand_id
1 'polypeptide(L)'
;MVRRKPVPSIYTSRAKDISEKNKTNVVVNKLKKKSHVLQEIRHLRRTTHFLIPKLSFARVVREIIMDIFPREGINRIQSSALEALQEATEMYLVQFFEDAILLALHAKRVTLKQNDMILMRRLRGRGDIINR
;
A
#
# COMPACT_ATOMS: atom_id res chain seq x y z
N MET A 1 -21.36 -60.69 -64.29
CA MET A 1 -20.48 -60.24 -63.19
C MET A 1 -21.15 -59.08 -62.47
N VAL A 2 -21.70 -59.34 -61.28
CA VAL A 2 -22.52 -58.40 -60.50
C VAL A 2 -21.66 -57.75 -59.40
N ARG A 3 -21.43 -56.43 -59.48
CA ARG A 3 -20.76 -55.66 -58.41
C ARG A 3 -21.81 -55.17 -57.43
N ARG A 4 -21.78 -55.68 -56.19
CA ARG A 4 -22.72 -55.33 -55.10
C ARG A 4 -22.38 -53.94 -54.52
N LYS A 5 -23.41 -53.13 -54.23
CA LYS A 5 -23.27 -51.84 -53.51
C LYS A 5 -22.90 -52.10 -52.03
N PRO A 6 -22.09 -51.25 -51.39
CA PRO A 6 -21.70 -51.44 -50.00
C PRO A 6 -22.86 -51.11 -49.05
N VAL A 7 -23.05 -51.96 -48.04
CA VAL A 7 -24.06 -51.83 -46.97
C VAL A 7 -23.47 -51.02 -45.80
N PRO A 8 -24.25 -50.20 -45.06
CA PRO A 8 -23.71 -49.39 -43.97
C PRO A 8 -23.23 -50.30 -42.82
N SER A 9 -22.05 -50.00 -42.26
CA SER A 9 -21.50 -50.72 -41.12
C SER A 9 -22.26 -50.36 -39.84
N ILE A 10 -22.88 -51.35 -39.21
CA ILE A 10 -23.50 -51.27 -37.90
C ILE A 10 -22.48 -51.76 -36.87
N TYR A 11 -21.60 -50.85 -36.43
CA TYR A 11 -20.87 -51.01 -35.17
C TYR A 11 -20.82 -49.67 -34.45
N THR A 12 -21.65 -49.57 -33.41
CA THR A 12 -21.56 -48.55 -32.39
C THR A 12 -20.38 -48.89 -31.46
N SER A 13 -19.65 -47.86 -31.04
CA SER A 13 -19.22 -47.61 -29.65
C SER A 13 -17.80 -47.02 -29.49
N ARG A 14 -17.74 -45.96 -28.68
CA ARG A 14 -16.62 -45.59 -27.78
C ARG A 14 -15.26 -45.29 -28.43
N ALA A 15 -15.14 -44.09 -29.00
CA ALA A 15 -13.83 -43.47 -29.25
C ALA A 15 -13.78 -41.99 -28.84
N LYS A 16 -14.28 -41.65 -27.64
CA LYS A 16 -14.12 -40.30 -27.06
C LYS A 16 -13.55 -40.22 -25.63
N ASP A 17 -13.22 -41.33 -24.98
CA ASP A 17 -12.90 -41.32 -23.53
C ASP A 17 -11.43 -41.63 -23.16
N ILE A 18 -10.46 -41.23 -23.98
CA ILE A 18 -9.03 -41.51 -23.66
C ILE A 18 -8.19 -40.23 -23.42
N SER A 19 -8.67 -39.03 -23.75
CA SER A 19 -7.90 -37.79 -23.55
C SER A 19 -8.17 -37.05 -22.23
N GLU A 20 -9.07 -37.52 -21.37
CA GLU A 20 -9.46 -36.76 -20.15
C GLU A 20 -8.82 -37.22 -18.83
N LYS A 21 -7.99 -38.27 -18.81
CA LYS A 21 -7.66 -38.94 -17.53
C LYS A 21 -6.49 -38.41 -16.71
N ASN A 22 -5.71 -37.41 -17.13
CA ASN A 22 -4.57 -36.94 -16.33
C ASN A 22 -4.52 -35.41 -16.17
N LYS A 23 -5.60 -34.79 -15.68
CA LYS A 23 -5.48 -33.49 -15.01
C LYS A 23 -5.23 -33.77 -13.52
N THR A 24 -3.96 -33.74 -13.12
CA THR A 24 -3.61 -33.70 -11.71
C THR A 24 -4.20 -32.41 -11.13
N ASN A 25 -5.24 -32.55 -10.30
CA ASN A 25 -5.70 -31.44 -9.47
C ASN A 25 -4.62 -31.17 -8.44
N VAL A 26 -3.63 -30.33 -8.78
CA VAL A 26 -2.71 -29.78 -7.80
C VAL A 26 -3.57 -28.94 -6.87
N VAL A 27 -3.97 -29.52 -5.73
CA VAL A 27 -4.55 -28.77 -4.62
C VAL A 27 -3.43 -27.89 -4.09
N VAL A 28 -3.23 -26.74 -4.72
CA VAL A 28 -2.41 -25.69 -4.16
C VAL A 28 -3.13 -25.28 -2.89
N ASN A 29 -2.61 -25.72 -1.76
CA ASN A 29 -2.97 -25.16 -0.46
C ASN A 29 -2.58 -23.68 -0.53
N LYS A 30 -3.50 -22.84 -0.98
CA LYS A 30 -3.42 -21.40 -0.84
C LYS A 30 -3.54 -21.16 0.66
N LEU A 31 -2.42 -21.29 1.37
CA LEU A 31 -2.25 -20.76 2.71
C LEU A 31 -2.84 -19.36 2.63
N LYS A 32 -3.97 -19.12 3.32
CA LYS A 32 -4.54 -17.77 3.44
C LYS A 32 -3.38 -16.91 3.89
N LYS A 33 -2.84 -16.08 2.98
CA LYS A 33 -1.76 -15.14 3.31
C LYS A 33 -2.27 -14.38 4.51
N LYS A 34 -1.73 -14.64 5.70
CA LYS A 34 -2.06 -13.85 6.88
C LYS A 34 -1.71 -12.43 6.47
N SER A 35 -2.70 -11.54 6.49
CA SER A 35 -2.47 -10.14 6.12
C SER A 35 -1.47 -9.56 7.11
N HIS A 36 -0.21 -9.45 6.69
CA HIS A 36 0.89 -8.92 7.51
C HIS A 36 0.58 -7.49 7.99
N VAL A 37 -0.29 -6.78 7.27
CA VAL A 37 -0.76 -5.43 7.61
C VAL A 37 -1.32 -5.31 9.03
N LEU A 38 -2.14 -6.26 9.48
CA LEU A 38 -2.70 -6.21 10.85
C LEU A 38 -1.65 -6.47 11.93
N GLN A 39 -0.63 -7.28 11.61
CA GLN A 39 0.49 -7.50 12.52
C GLN A 39 1.38 -6.26 12.60
N GLU A 40 1.63 -5.63 11.45
CA GLU A 40 2.40 -4.40 11.32
C GLU A 40 1.73 -3.23 12.05
N ILE A 41 0.43 -3.01 11.87
CA ILE A 41 -0.33 -1.98 12.62
C ILE A 41 -0.19 -2.19 14.14
N ARG A 42 -0.31 -3.45 14.61
CA ARG A 42 -0.13 -3.76 16.04
C ARG A 42 1.30 -3.57 16.53
N HIS A 43 2.30 -3.76 15.67
CA HIS A 43 3.70 -3.56 16.01
C HIS A 43 4.03 -2.05 16.07
N LEU A 44 3.67 -1.31 15.03
CA LEU A 44 3.90 0.14 14.92
C LEU A 44 3.19 0.91 16.03
N ARG A 45 1.97 0.52 16.43
CA ARG A 45 1.26 1.16 17.57
C ARG A 45 1.91 0.92 18.93
N ARG A 46 2.73 -0.12 19.09
CA ARG A 46 3.38 -0.45 20.37
C ARG A 46 4.78 0.14 20.49
N THR A 47 5.38 0.51 19.37
CA THR A 47 6.76 0.97 19.31
C THR A 47 6.78 2.45 18.98
N THR A 48 7.84 3.14 19.40
CA THR A 48 7.96 4.60 19.27
C THR A 48 9.26 5.01 18.59
N HIS A 49 9.84 4.11 17.80
CA HIS A 49 11.05 4.42 17.03
C HIS A 49 10.69 5.26 15.80
N PHE A 50 11.64 6.08 15.36
CA PHE A 50 11.47 6.86 14.13
C PHE A 50 11.24 5.96 12.92
N LEU A 51 10.24 6.31 12.12
CA LEU A 51 9.89 5.59 10.90
C LEU A 51 10.63 6.14 9.69
N ILE A 52 10.97 7.43 9.69
CA ILE A 52 11.73 8.06 8.62
C ILE A 52 13.23 7.88 8.89
N PRO A 53 14.05 7.47 7.90
CA PRO A 53 15.49 7.39 8.09
C PRO A 53 16.09 8.76 8.43
N LYS A 54 16.79 8.85 9.58
CA LYS A 54 17.38 10.11 10.09
C LYS A 54 18.22 10.86 9.05
N LEU A 55 19.02 10.14 8.25
CA LEU A 55 19.88 10.76 7.23
C LEU A 55 19.08 11.42 6.10
N SER A 56 18.02 10.75 5.62
CA SER A 56 17.16 11.30 4.57
C SER A 56 16.41 12.53 5.07
N PHE A 57 15.88 12.46 6.30
CA PHE A 57 15.22 13.60 6.94
C PHE A 57 16.18 14.80 7.09
N ALA A 58 17.39 14.56 7.59
CA ALA A 58 18.39 15.61 7.77
C ALA A 58 18.80 16.30 6.45
N ARG A 59 18.82 15.58 5.32
CA ARG A 59 19.10 16.16 4.01
C ARG A 59 17.99 17.12 3.57
N VAL A 60 16.74 16.71 3.71
CA VAL A 60 15.56 17.55 3.37
C VAL A 60 15.50 18.79 4.26
N VAL A 61 15.75 18.64 5.56
CA VAL A 61 15.78 19.80 6.48
C VAL A 61 16.86 20.81 6.06
N ARG A 62 18.04 20.34 5.64
CA ARG A 62 19.11 21.22 5.16
C ARG A 62 18.75 21.94 3.87
N GLU A 63 18.14 21.23 2.93
CA GLU A 63 17.64 21.80 1.67
C GLU A 63 16.65 22.94 1.96
N ILE A 64 15.66 22.69 2.82
CA ILE A 64 14.67 23.70 3.23
C ILE A 64 15.33 24.89 3.94
N ILE A 65 16.30 24.67 4.83
CA ILE A 65 17.03 25.75 5.51
C ILE A 65 17.78 26.62 4.50
N MET A 66 18.41 26.01 3.49
CA MET A 66 19.12 26.75 2.44
C MET A 66 18.17 27.58 1.57
N ASP A 67 16.97 27.07 1.29
CA ASP A 67 15.95 27.78 0.53
C ASP A 67 15.36 28.98 1.31
N ILE A 68 15.13 28.81 2.62
CA ILE A 68 14.54 29.87 3.47
C ILE A 68 15.59 30.92 3.86
N PHE A 69 16.83 30.50 4.15
CA PHE A 69 17.91 31.35 4.66
C PHE A 69 19.17 31.29 3.77
N PRO A 70 19.10 31.74 2.50
CA PRO A 70 20.21 31.59 1.55
C PRO A 70 21.47 32.39 1.92
N ARG A 71 21.38 33.36 2.83
CA ARG A 71 22.47 34.29 3.19
C ARG A 71 23.12 34.00 4.55
N GLU A 72 22.56 33.10 5.35
CA GLU A 72 22.98 32.91 6.74
C GLU A 72 24.04 31.82 6.92
N GLY A 73 24.40 31.08 5.86
CA GLY A 73 25.49 30.11 5.90
C GLY A 73 25.31 29.01 6.96
N ILE A 74 24.06 28.63 7.24
CA ILE A 74 23.71 27.67 8.29
C ILE A 74 24.14 26.26 7.87
N ASN A 75 25.39 25.91 8.18
CA ASN A 75 25.97 24.62 7.83
C ASN A 75 25.87 23.60 8.97
N ARG A 76 25.67 24.06 10.21
CA ARG A 76 25.68 23.21 11.40
C ARG A 76 24.30 23.22 12.05
N ILE A 77 23.76 22.02 12.29
CA ILE A 77 22.50 21.81 12.98
C ILE A 77 22.79 20.90 14.17
N GLN A 78 22.26 21.25 15.34
CA GLN A 78 22.38 20.43 16.53
C GLN A 78 21.64 19.09 16.33
N SER A 79 22.20 18.00 16.82
CA SER A 79 21.57 16.68 16.73
C SER A 79 20.20 16.63 17.41
N SER A 80 20.08 17.19 18.61
CA SER A 80 18.81 17.27 19.34
C SER A 80 17.76 18.12 18.64
N ALA A 81 18.17 19.18 17.91
CA ALA A 81 17.25 19.98 17.12
C ALA A 81 16.68 19.20 15.93
N LEU A 82 17.52 18.40 15.25
CA LEU A 82 17.05 17.50 14.19
C LEU A 82 16.10 16.43 14.73
N GLU A 83 16.38 15.86 15.89
CA GLU A 83 15.51 14.86 16.52
C GLU A 83 14.15 15.46 16.92
N ALA A 84 14.14 16.66 17.52
CA ALA A 84 12.91 17.35 17.87
C ALA A 84 12.06 17.70 16.63
N LEU A 85 12.69 18.16 15.54
CA LEU A 85 12.00 18.41 14.27
C LEU A 85 11.42 17.12 13.70
N GLN A 86 12.16 16.02 13.78
CA GLN A 86 11.70 14.73 13.27
C GLN A 86 10.53 14.18 14.09
N GLU A 87 10.60 14.26 15.42
CA GLU A 87 9.53 13.84 16.32
C GLU A 87 8.24 14.62 16.05
N ALA A 88 8.33 15.95 15.96
CA ALA A 88 7.17 16.79 15.66
C ALA A 88 6.57 16.46 14.28
N THR A 89 7.42 16.22 13.27
CA THR A 89 6.97 15.93 11.91
C THR A 89 6.28 14.57 11.82
N GLU A 90 6.88 13.52 12.38
CA GLU A 90 6.28 12.19 12.38
C GLU A 90 4.99 12.14 13.19
N MET A 91 4.95 12.79 14.36
CA MET A 91 3.74 12.91 15.18
C MET A 91 2.61 13.57 14.38
N TYR A 92 2.90 14.69 13.72
CA TYR A 92 1.92 15.41 12.90
C TYR A 92 1.39 14.53 11.76
N LEU A 93 2.28 13.81 11.05
CA LEU A 93 1.89 12.93 9.95
C LEU A 93 1.01 11.77 10.41
N VAL A 94 1.35 11.14 11.54
CA VAL A 94 0.54 10.06 12.12
C VAL A 94 -0.86 10.56 12.45
N GLN A 95 -0.97 11.66 13.18
CA GLN A 95 -2.28 12.24 13.51
C GLN A 95 -3.07 12.66 12.26
N PHE A 96 -2.39 13.23 11.25
CA PHE A 96 -3.00 13.58 9.97
C PHE A 96 -3.58 12.35 9.26
N PHE A 97 -2.85 11.23 9.25
CA PHE A 97 -3.33 10.00 8.61
C PHE A 97 -4.45 9.32 9.40
N GLU A 98 -4.44 9.39 10.73
CA GLU A 98 -5.55 8.89 11.55
C GLU A 98 -6.87 9.60 11.21
N ASP A 99 -6.86 10.92 11.12
CA ASP A 99 -8.02 11.72 10.71
C ASP A 99 -8.44 11.43 9.27
N ALA A 100 -7.49 11.33 8.34
CA ALA A 100 -7.77 11.02 6.94
C ALA A 100 -8.35 9.61 6.74
N ILE A 101 -7.98 8.63 7.59
CA ILE A 101 -8.58 7.30 7.59
C ILE A 101 -10.06 7.35 8.00
N LEU A 102 -10.45 8.22 8.95
CA LEU A 102 -11.85 8.41 9.32
C LEU A 102 -12.69 8.92 8.13
N LEU A 103 -12.12 9.80 7.30
CA LEU A 103 -12.78 10.27 6.07
C LEU A 103 -12.91 9.16 5.01
N ALA A 104 -11.89 8.32 4.85
CA ALA A 104 -11.98 7.15 3.98
C ALA A 104 -13.09 6.19 4.43
N LEU A 105 -13.18 5.95 5.74
CA LEU A 105 -14.23 5.12 6.36
C LEU A 105 -15.62 5.75 6.20
N HIS A 106 -15.74 7.06 6.37
CA HIS A 106 -16.98 7.80 6.13
C HIS A 106 -17.48 7.62 4.68
N ALA A 107 -16.56 7.57 3.72
CA ALA A 107 -16.85 7.26 2.32
C ALA A 107 -17.01 5.75 2.01
N LYS A 108 -17.16 4.89 3.04
CA LYS A 108 -17.28 3.42 2.94
C LYS A 108 -16.12 2.74 2.22
N ARG A 109 -14.91 3.30 2.32
CA ARG A 109 -13.67 2.74 1.76
C ARG A 109 -12.70 2.35 2.85
N VAL A 110 -11.82 1.40 2.53
CA VAL A 110 -10.68 1.01 3.39
C VAL A 110 -9.37 1.65 2.92
N THR A 111 -9.27 1.96 1.62
CA THR A 111 -8.09 2.59 1.02
C THR A 111 -8.19 4.11 1.07
N LEU A 112 -7.17 4.73 1.65
CA LEU A 112 -7.00 6.18 1.71
C LEU A 112 -6.68 6.76 0.31
N LYS A 113 -7.31 7.87 -0.04
CA LYS A 113 -7.12 8.58 -1.31
C LYS A 113 -6.67 10.02 -1.10
N GLN A 114 -6.13 10.65 -2.14
CA GLN A 114 -5.75 12.06 -2.11
C GLN A 114 -6.92 12.99 -1.73
N ASN A 115 -8.13 12.69 -2.20
CA ASN A 115 -9.33 13.46 -1.87
C ASN A 115 -9.63 13.47 -0.36
N ASP A 116 -9.32 12.38 0.36
CA ASP A 116 -9.50 12.30 1.81
C ASP A 116 -8.54 13.30 2.49
N MET A 117 -7.28 13.34 2.06
CA MET A 117 -6.28 14.28 2.59
C MET A 117 -6.60 15.74 2.26
N ILE A 118 -7.07 16.01 1.04
CA ILE A 118 -7.49 17.36 0.62
C ILE A 118 -8.68 17.82 1.46
N LEU A 119 -9.68 16.96 1.66
CA LEU A 119 -10.83 17.26 2.50
C LEU A 119 -10.42 17.48 3.95
N MET A 120 -9.54 16.62 4.47
CA MET A 120 -9.01 16.75 5.84
C MET A 120 -8.34 18.10 6.05
N ARG A 121 -7.46 18.53 5.13
CA ARG A 121 -6.85 19.86 5.17
C ARG A 121 -7.91 20.96 5.18
N ARG A 122 -8.94 20.88 4.34
CA ARG A 122 -10.03 21.88 4.34
C ARG A 122 -10.78 21.92 5.68
N LEU A 123 -11.01 20.78 6.31
CA LEU A 123 -11.73 20.67 7.58
C LEU A 123 -10.92 21.19 8.78
N ARG A 124 -9.60 20.98 8.83
CA ARG A 124 -8.74 21.56 9.87
C ARG A 124 -8.65 23.09 9.78
N GLY A 125 -9.05 23.66 8.64
CA GLY A 125 -9.18 25.10 8.46
C GLY A 125 -7.83 25.84 8.39
N ARG A 126 -7.89 27.17 8.31
CA ARG A 126 -6.70 28.05 8.15
C ARG A 126 -5.76 28.10 9.36
N GLY A 127 -6.17 27.52 10.49
CA GLY A 127 -5.36 27.45 11.70
C GLY A 127 -4.37 26.29 11.70
N ASP A 128 -4.48 25.35 10.76
CA ASP A 128 -3.55 24.21 10.66
C ASP A 128 -2.22 24.63 10.04
N ILE A 129 -1.14 23.99 10.49
CA ILE A 129 0.25 24.28 10.11
C ILE A 129 0.45 24.19 8.59
N ILE A 130 -0.29 23.31 7.91
CA ILE A 130 -0.23 23.13 6.45
C ILE A 130 -0.99 24.21 5.66
N ASN A 131 -2.03 24.79 6.24
CA ASN A 131 -2.96 25.67 5.51
C ASN A 131 -2.61 27.16 5.64
N ARG A 132 -1.45 27.46 6.22
CA ARG A 132 -0.92 28.80 6.43
C ARG A 132 0.02 29.17 5.29
#